data_AF-A0AA94FEZ9-F1
#
_entry.id   AF-A0AA94FEZ9-F1
#
_cell.length_a   1.000
_cell.length_b   1.000
_cell.length_c   1.000
_cell.angle_alpha   90.00
_cell.angle_beta   90.00
_cell.angle_gamma   90.00
#
_symmetry.space_group_name_H-M   'P 1'
#
loop_
_entity.id
_entity.type
_entity.pdbx_description
1 polymer ?
#
loop_
_entity_poly.entity_id
_entity_poly.type
_entity_poly.pdbx_seq_one_letter_code
_entity_poly.pdbx_strand_id
1 'polypeptide(L)'
;MELVYLWVEDYKNIQKQGFNFSPRFRCEYDEEKNELEIIDKDETGEFYPKNFFGDNINVTAIVGENGSGKSSLIEKLHSSFGIRLYIVFKNNKLIIYASNKNLNIVNLSKINHIIDKTRISQIHFSWDILQYKPILDWYSYCSVNPNVLSEILGTSHHESIDLNSYQNSTVIKYIEIYIKSRMDIFTFSPNKINIKFPMKKNENEWDFEKIKEKIGEIKFLKDEEVKKKHSYFRTIMKYIKEYLKDGNFERKFTIEEYLKLPDDFKEILLRFPSFILDMFQNDVSFFSLSHGERSILLSNVLLYNSVLKNNSQNILIFLDEPDLSLHPEWQKKYINELIKIFSKIEKNFIL
;
A
#
# COMPACT_ATOMS: atom_id res chain seq x y z
N MET A 1 10.23 16.94 -6.14
CA MET A 1 9.01 17.51 -6.75
C MET A 1 8.01 17.66 -5.63
N GLU A 2 7.25 18.75 -5.59
CA GLU A 2 6.37 19.13 -4.48
C GLU A 2 5.04 19.64 -5.05
N LEU A 3 3.90 19.19 -4.52
CA LEU A 3 2.61 19.81 -4.80
C LEU A 3 2.54 21.10 -3.99
N VAL A 4 2.31 22.23 -4.66
CA VAL A 4 2.34 23.55 -4.03
C VAL A 4 0.94 24.06 -3.77
N TYR A 5 0.06 23.98 -4.77
CA TYR A 5 -1.27 24.56 -4.71
C TYR A 5 -2.26 23.82 -5.60
N LEU A 6 -3.54 23.85 -5.21
CA LEU A 6 -4.67 23.36 -6.01
C LEU A 6 -5.82 24.36 -5.92
N TRP A 7 -6.47 24.64 -7.04
CA TRP A 7 -7.76 25.29 -7.10
C TRP A 7 -8.85 24.34 -7.59
N VAL A 8 -9.90 24.22 -6.80
CA VAL A 8 -11.12 23.47 -7.13
C VAL A 8 -12.23 24.47 -7.44
N GLU A 9 -12.69 24.48 -8.69
CA GLU A 9 -13.78 25.36 -9.13
C GLU A 9 -15.14 24.85 -8.65
N ASP A 10 -15.45 23.60 -8.96
CA ASP A 10 -16.65 22.92 -8.47
C ASP A 10 -16.40 21.40 -8.42
N TYR A 11 -16.60 20.80 -7.24
CA TYR A 11 -16.57 19.36 -7.05
C TYR A 11 -17.26 18.93 -5.76
N LYS A 12 -18.34 18.14 -5.89
CA LYS A 12 -19.14 17.66 -4.75
C LYS A 12 -19.55 18.84 -3.85
N ASN A 13 -18.94 18.94 -2.68
CA ASN A 13 -19.22 19.96 -1.67
C ASN A 13 -18.14 21.07 -1.60
N ILE A 14 -17.13 21.03 -2.48
CA ILE A 14 -16.06 22.03 -2.60
C ILE A 14 -16.39 22.96 -3.76
N GLN A 15 -16.50 24.26 -3.48
CA GLN A 15 -16.83 25.28 -4.47
C GLN A 15 -15.84 26.43 -4.37
N LYS A 16 -15.19 26.77 -5.49
CA LYS A 16 -14.30 27.92 -5.66
C LYS A 16 -13.28 28.08 -4.52
N GLN A 17 -12.52 27.01 -4.25
CA GLN A 17 -11.62 26.96 -3.12
C GLN A 17 -10.19 26.60 -3.52
N GLY A 18 -9.23 27.35 -2.94
CA GLY A 18 -7.80 27.12 -3.04
C GLY A 18 -7.25 26.33 -1.85
N PHE A 19 -6.29 25.44 -2.12
CA PHE A 19 -5.61 24.63 -1.11
C PHE A 19 -4.09 24.75 -1.28
N ASN A 20 -3.41 25.15 -0.21
CA ASN A 20 -1.95 25.25 -0.16
C ASN A 20 -1.35 23.97 0.45
N PHE A 21 -0.34 23.41 -0.20
CA PHE A 21 0.35 22.17 0.19
C PHE A 21 1.85 22.35 0.43
N SER A 22 2.37 23.57 0.22
CA SER A 22 3.78 23.89 0.46
C SER A 22 3.94 24.73 1.73
N PRO A 23 4.91 24.42 2.61
CA PRO A 23 5.28 25.33 3.70
C PRO A 23 6.03 26.57 3.18
N ARG A 24 6.73 26.45 2.05
CA ARG A 24 7.55 27.49 1.42
C ARG A 24 6.71 28.48 0.62
N PHE A 25 5.81 27.98 -0.22
CA PHE A 25 5.02 28.82 -1.11
C PHE A 25 3.65 29.09 -0.50
N ARG A 26 3.22 30.36 -0.53
CA ARG A 26 1.83 30.74 -0.28
C ARG A 26 1.20 31.19 -1.57
N CYS A 27 0.14 30.52 -1.99
CA CYS A 27 -0.58 30.79 -3.22
C CYS A 27 -2.02 31.19 -2.92
N GLU A 28 -2.52 32.15 -3.69
CA GLU A 28 -3.91 32.59 -3.67
C GLU A 28 -4.36 32.88 -5.09
N TYR A 29 -5.54 32.37 -5.46
CA TYR A 29 -6.08 32.56 -6.80
C TYR A 29 -7.39 33.32 -6.74
N ASP A 30 -7.43 34.46 -7.41
CA ASP A 30 -8.61 35.30 -7.60
C ASP A 30 -9.23 34.95 -8.96
N GLU A 31 -10.40 34.31 -8.93
CA GLU A 31 -11.11 33.89 -10.14
C GLU A 31 -11.66 35.07 -10.96
N GLU A 32 -12.09 36.15 -10.29
CA GLU A 32 -12.70 37.31 -10.94
C GLU A 32 -11.66 38.11 -11.72
N LYS A 33 -10.47 38.29 -11.12
CA LYS A 33 -9.33 38.94 -11.78
C LYS A 33 -8.52 37.99 -12.66
N ASN A 34 -8.73 36.68 -12.53
CA ASN A 34 -7.92 35.64 -13.15
C ASN A 34 -6.42 35.81 -12.80
N GLU A 35 -6.18 36.16 -11.53
CA GLU A 35 -4.86 36.46 -10.95
C GLU A 35 -4.45 35.37 -9.97
N LEU A 36 -3.23 34.84 -10.14
CA LEU A 36 -2.59 33.92 -9.21
C LEU A 36 -1.45 34.65 -8.50
N GLU A 37 -1.64 34.94 -7.23
CA GLU A 37 -0.57 35.42 -6.37
C GLU A 37 0.25 34.23 -5.85
N ILE A 38 1.57 34.30 -6.01
CA ILE A 38 2.52 33.32 -5.45
C ILE A 38 3.56 34.07 -4.65
N ILE A 39 3.64 33.77 -3.36
CA ILE A 39 4.66 34.30 -2.45
C ILE A 39 5.64 33.18 -2.14
N ASP A 40 6.90 33.38 -2.52
CA ASP A 40 8.01 32.54 -2.08
C ASP A 40 8.59 33.07 -0.76
N LYS A 41 8.41 32.32 0.33
CA LYS A 41 8.92 32.72 1.64
C LYS A 41 10.44 32.80 1.72
N ASP A 42 11.16 32.11 0.83
CA ASP A 42 12.60 32.31 0.70
C ASP A 42 12.95 33.71 0.16
N GLU A 43 12.09 34.30 -0.69
CA GLU A 43 12.28 35.66 -1.21
C GLU A 43 11.89 36.73 -0.18
N THR A 44 10.82 36.50 0.59
CA THR A 44 10.33 37.46 1.59
C THR A 44 11.08 37.41 2.92
N GLY A 45 11.78 36.30 3.21
CA GLY A 45 12.42 36.05 4.50
C GLY A 45 11.44 35.62 5.60
N GLU A 46 10.19 35.32 5.25
CA GLU A 46 9.20 34.77 6.19
C GLU A 46 9.68 33.40 6.71
N PHE A 47 9.62 33.19 8.01
CA PHE A 47 10.03 31.92 8.60
C PHE A 47 9.07 30.80 8.18
N TYR A 48 9.65 29.67 7.77
CA TYR A 48 8.94 28.42 7.63
C TYR A 48 9.90 27.26 7.95
N PRO A 49 9.38 26.13 8.46
CA PRO A 49 10.23 25.01 8.84
C PRO A 49 10.74 24.28 7.59
N LYS A 50 12.02 24.49 7.26
CA LYS A 50 12.69 23.82 6.13
C LYS A 50 12.98 22.36 6.47
N ASN A 51 12.64 21.44 5.55
CA ASN A 51 12.92 20.00 5.64
C ASN A 51 12.50 19.38 6.99
N PHE A 52 11.39 19.84 7.56
CA PHE A 52 10.94 19.42 8.89
C PHE A 52 10.75 17.90 9.02
N PHE A 53 10.30 17.25 7.95
CA PHE A 53 10.07 15.81 7.87
C PHE A 53 11.21 15.05 7.14
N GLY A 54 12.33 15.72 6.86
CA GLY A 54 13.46 15.20 6.09
C GLY A 54 13.62 15.86 4.72
N ASP A 55 14.76 15.62 4.07
CA ASP A 55 15.12 16.28 2.80
C ASP A 55 14.32 15.78 1.59
N ASN A 56 13.82 14.54 1.66
CA ASN A 56 13.11 13.88 0.58
C ASN A 56 11.60 13.68 0.86
N ILE A 57 11.07 14.26 1.94
CA ILE A 57 9.68 14.08 2.37
C ILE A 57 9.03 15.42 2.70
N ASN A 58 7.90 15.71 2.06
CA ASN A 58 6.97 16.75 2.48
C ASN A 58 5.67 16.09 2.99
N VAL A 59 5.06 16.63 4.03
CA VAL A 59 3.80 16.10 4.60
C VAL A 59 2.80 17.25 4.73
N THR A 60 1.60 17.07 4.18
CA THR A 60 0.49 18.01 4.34
C THR A 60 -0.70 17.33 5.00
N ALA A 61 -1.21 17.92 6.08
CA ALA A 61 -2.43 17.45 6.71
C ALA A 61 -3.64 18.22 6.16
N ILE A 62 -4.66 17.50 5.70
CA ILE A 62 -5.97 18.06 5.36
C ILE A 62 -6.90 17.81 6.56
N VAL A 63 -7.28 18.88 7.26
CA VAL A 63 -8.13 18.81 8.46
C VAL A 63 -9.44 19.57 8.24
N GLY A 64 -10.50 19.11 8.91
CA GLY A 64 -11.84 19.67 8.80
C GLY A 64 -12.88 18.75 9.42
N GLU A 65 -14.09 19.27 9.64
CA GLU A 65 -15.22 18.51 10.20
C GLU A 65 -15.69 17.39 9.26
N ASN A 66 -16.49 16.45 9.75
CA ASN A 66 -17.04 15.38 8.92
C ASN A 66 -17.98 15.96 7.86
N GLY A 67 -17.87 15.47 6.63
CA GLY A 67 -18.62 16.02 5.49
C GLY A 67 -18.05 17.31 4.91
N SER A 68 -16.93 17.85 5.42
CA SER A 68 -16.29 19.06 4.87
C SER A 68 -15.61 18.87 3.51
N GLY A 69 -15.55 17.64 3.00
CA GLY A 69 -14.98 17.34 1.67
C GLY A 69 -13.51 16.92 1.66
N LYS A 70 -12.94 16.48 2.79
CA LYS A 70 -11.55 15.99 2.87
C LYS A 70 -11.27 14.86 1.87
N SER A 71 -12.05 13.77 1.94
CA SER A 71 -11.94 12.65 0.99
C SER A 71 -12.31 13.07 -0.42
N SER A 72 -13.29 13.98 -0.60
CA SER A 72 -13.62 14.57 -1.91
C SER A 72 -12.41 15.30 -2.54
N LEU A 73 -11.63 16.02 -1.74
CA LEU A 73 -10.42 16.73 -2.21
C LEU A 73 -9.34 15.74 -2.66
N ILE A 74 -9.14 14.67 -1.89
CA ILE A 74 -8.18 13.60 -2.21
C ILE A 74 -8.60 12.88 -3.51
N GLU A 75 -9.88 12.49 -3.63
CA GLU A 75 -10.44 11.88 -4.85
C GLU A 75 -10.31 12.82 -6.07
N LYS A 76 -10.47 14.14 -5.86
CA LYS A 76 -10.32 15.15 -6.90
C LYS A 76 -8.89 15.23 -7.39
N LEU A 77 -7.90 15.23 -6.50
CA LEU A 77 -6.49 15.22 -6.89
C LEU A 77 -6.15 13.99 -7.76
N HIS A 78 -6.83 12.86 -7.52
CA HIS A 78 -6.75 11.65 -8.33
C HIS A 78 -7.47 11.73 -9.69
N SER A 79 -8.50 12.56 -9.83
CA SER A 79 -9.34 12.65 -11.03
C SER A 79 -9.13 13.95 -11.80
N SER A 80 -8.73 13.86 -13.08
CA SER A 80 -8.40 15.04 -13.90
C SER A 80 -9.58 15.99 -14.25
N PHE A 81 -10.79 15.71 -13.78
CA PHE A 81 -11.99 16.50 -14.12
C PHE A 81 -12.23 17.59 -13.09
N GLY A 82 -12.44 18.85 -13.52
CA GLY A 82 -12.82 20.00 -12.69
C GLY A 82 -11.73 20.61 -11.80
N ILE A 83 -10.45 20.28 -12.05
CA ILE A 83 -9.31 21.05 -11.53
C ILE A 83 -9.06 22.19 -12.51
N ARG A 84 -9.20 23.43 -12.04
CA ARG A 84 -8.94 24.62 -12.89
C ARG A 84 -7.47 24.99 -12.89
N LEU A 85 -6.79 24.79 -11.75
CA LEU A 85 -5.40 25.17 -11.56
C LEU A 85 -4.71 24.28 -10.52
N TYR A 86 -3.48 23.86 -10.79
CA TYR A 86 -2.59 23.28 -9.78
C TYR A 86 -1.13 23.66 -10.04
N ILE A 87 -0.32 23.67 -9.00
CA ILE A 87 1.08 24.09 -9.06
C ILE A 87 1.96 23.00 -8.48
N VAL A 88 3.04 22.69 -9.19
CA VAL A 88 4.05 21.72 -8.78
C VAL A 88 5.43 22.38 -8.81
N PHE A 89 6.19 22.29 -7.73
CA PHE A 89 7.58 22.69 -7.74
C PHE A 89 8.49 21.50 -8.10
N LYS A 90 9.29 21.61 -9.16
CA LYS A 90 10.19 20.55 -9.64
C LYS A 90 11.45 21.13 -10.27
N ASN A 91 12.61 20.57 -9.95
CA ASN A 91 13.91 20.97 -10.54
C ASN A 91 14.15 22.49 -10.47
N ASN A 92 13.85 23.10 -9.31
CA ASN A 92 13.94 24.54 -9.08
C ASN A 92 13.07 25.38 -10.03
N LYS A 93 11.93 24.83 -10.47
CA LYS A 93 10.93 25.51 -11.31
C LYS A 93 9.53 25.26 -10.79
N LEU A 94 8.65 26.26 -10.93
CA LEU A 94 7.21 26.08 -10.72
C LEU A 94 6.56 25.65 -12.03
N ILE A 95 5.92 24.49 -12.02
CA ILE A 95 5.10 23.97 -13.11
C ILE A 95 3.66 24.30 -12.77
N ILE A 96 3.06 25.22 -13.52
CA ILE A 96 1.68 25.68 -13.30
C ILE A 96 0.81 25.05 -14.37
N TYR A 97 -0.10 24.19 -13.92
CA TYR A 97 -1.20 23.75 -14.76
C TYR A 97 -2.37 24.71 -14.59
N ALA A 98 -2.86 25.28 -15.68
CA ALA A 98 -4.08 26.08 -15.69
C ALA A 98 -4.94 25.71 -16.90
N SER A 99 -6.25 25.65 -16.72
CA SER A 99 -7.19 25.46 -17.82
C SER A 99 -7.24 26.68 -18.74
N ASN A 100 -7.06 27.89 -18.19
CA ASN A 100 -6.98 29.15 -18.91
C ASN A 100 -5.51 29.52 -19.22
N LYS A 101 -5.22 29.88 -20.47
CA LYS A 101 -3.87 30.28 -20.89
C LYS A 101 -3.47 31.70 -20.48
N ASN A 102 -4.44 32.58 -20.21
CA ASN A 102 -4.20 33.99 -19.91
C ASN A 102 -4.10 34.28 -18.40
N LEU A 103 -3.52 33.36 -17.63
CA LEU A 103 -3.35 33.52 -16.18
C LEU A 103 -2.32 34.61 -15.87
N ASN A 104 -2.71 35.62 -15.08
CA ASN A 104 -1.79 36.65 -14.60
C ASN A 104 -1.11 36.16 -13.30
N ILE A 105 0.22 36.08 -13.28
CA ILE A 105 0.98 35.62 -12.11
C ILE A 105 1.65 36.83 -11.45
N VAL A 106 1.41 37.00 -10.16
CA VAL A 106 1.89 38.16 -9.38
C VAL A 106 2.80 37.69 -8.23
N ASN A 107 3.75 38.55 -7.83
CA ASN A 107 4.68 38.34 -6.71
C ASN A 107 5.70 37.20 -6.85
N LEU A 108 5.84 36.61 -8.03
CA LEU A 108 6.88 35.64 -8.35
C LEU A 108 8.02 36.29 -9.14
N SER A 109 9.17 36.54 -8.51
CA SER A 109 10.23 37.35 -9.12
C SER A 109 11.50 36.59 -9.53
N LYS A 110 11.93 35.55 -8.77
CA LYS A 110 13.23 34.89 -9.03
C LYS A 110 13.14 33.45 -9.51
N ILE A 111 12.03 32.75 -9.29
CA ILE A 111 11.87 31.35 -9.71
C ILE A 111 11.33 31.27 -11.14
N ASN A 112 12.02 30.50 -11.97
CA ASN A 112 11.53 30.14 -13.30
C ASN A 112 10.23 29.32 -13.20
N HIS A 113 9.22 29.68 -13.99
CA HIS A 113 7.99 28.91 -14.09
C HIS A 113 7.72 28.44 -15.52
N ILE A 114 7.01 27.32 -15.66
CA ILE A 114 6.58 26.75 -16.94
C ILE A 114 5.09 26.43 -16.81
N ILE A 115 4.33 26.73 -17.86
CA ILE A 115 2.95 26.26 -17.98
C ILE A 115 2.97 24.95 -18.76
N ASP A 116 2.73 23.82 -18.09
CA ASP A 116 2.78 22.47 -18.67
C ASP A 116 1.53 21.64 -18.31
N LYS A 117 1.15 20.71 -19.18
CA LYS A 117 -0.03 19.83 -19.05
C LYS A 117 0.29 18.43 -18.52
N THR A 118 1.53 18.17 -18.10
CA THR A 118 1.96 16.83 -17.69
C THR A 118 1.33 16.38 -16.36
N ARG A 119 0.73 15.19 -16.34
CA ARG A 119 0.10 14.62 -15.13
C ARG A 119 1.16 14.11 -14.14
N ILE A 120 0.92 14.35 -12.85
CA ILE A 120 1.71 13.80 -11.75
C ILE A 120 1.38 12.31 -11.55
N SER A 121 2.38 11.47 -11.28
CA SER A 121 2.17 10.09 -10.82
C SER A 121 1.72 10.08 -9.36
N GLN A 122 0.62 9.39 -9.06
CA GLN A 122 -0.02 9.40 -7.74
C GLN A 122 -0.25 7.99 -7.21
N ILE A 123 -0.21 7.83 -5.89
CA ILE A 123 -0.59 6.61 -5.18
C ILE A 123 -1.64 7.01 -4.14
N HIS A 124 -2.83 6.43 -4.21
CA HIS A 124 -3.91 6.70 -3.26
C HIS A 124 -4.09 5.52 -2.30
N PHE A 125 -4.07 5.80 -1.00
CA PHE A 125 -4.40 4.87 0.07
C PHE A 125 -5.46 5.49 0.96
N SER A 126 -6.63 4.85 1.02
CA SER A 126 -7.64 5.16 2.03
C SER A 126 -7.67 4.04 3.06
N TRP A 127 -7.87 4.40 4.32
CA TRP A 127 -7.93 3.47 5.46
C TRP A 127 -9.35 3.04 5.83
N ASP A 128 -10.36 3.79 5.40
CA ASP A 128 -11.76 3.30 5.38
C ASP A 128 -11.92 2.02 4.56
N ILE A 129 -11.11 1.92 3.51
CA ILE A 129 -10.96 0.73 2.66
C ILE A 129 -10.43 -0.49 3.45
N LEU A 130 -9.74 -0.29 4.57
CA LEU A 130 -9.11 -1.37 5.35
C LEU A 130 -9.92 -1.75 6.60
N GLN A 131 -11.18 -1.28 6.71
CA GLN A 131 -12.16 -1.92 7.59
C GLN A 131 -12.35 -3.37 7.15
N TYR A 132 -11.58 -4.27 7.76
CA TYR A 132 -11.88 -5.69 7.76
C TYR A 132 -13.17 -5.90 8.57
N LYS A 133 -14.30 -5.68 7.92
CA LYS A 133 -15.41 -6.62 8.13
C LYS A 133 -14.93 -7.98 7.61
N PRO A 134 -15.40 -9.11 8.19
CA PRO A 134 -15.21 -10.39 7.53
C PRO A 134 -15.63 -10.22 6.07
N ILE A 135 -14.74 -10.58 5.14
CA ILE A 135 -15.05 -10.53 3.71
C ILE A 135 -16.08 -11.64 3.48
N LEU A 136 -17.36 -11.23 3.42
CA LEU A 136 -18.48 -12.15 3.23
C LEU A 136 -18.65 -12.50 1.73
N ASP A 137 -18.28 -11.58 0.84
CA ASP A 137 -18.44 -11.72 -0.61
C ASP A 137 -17.55 -10.78 -1.46
N TRP A 138 -17.58 -10.98 -2.78
CA TRP A 138 -16.88 -10.22 -3.82
C TRP A 138 -17.24 -8.72 -3.85
N TYR A 139 -18.48 -8.34 -3.50
CA TYR A 139 -18.91 -6.94 -3.55
C TYR A 139 -18.37 -6.14 -2.37
N SER A 140 -18.29 -6.76 -1.19
CA SER A 140 -17.62 -6.21 0.00
C SER A 140 -16.10 -6.02 -0.21
N TYR A 141 -15.54 -6.71 -1.22
CA TYR A 141 -14.12 -6.80 -1.55
C TYR A 141 -13.69 -5.85 -2.69
N CYS A 142 -14.53 -5.59 -3.70
CA CYS A 142 -14.22 -4.70 -4.82
C CYS A 142 -14.07 -3.21 -4.46
N SER A 143 -14.62 -2.81 -3.32
CA SER A 143 -14.47 -1.45 -2.78
C SER A 143 -13.07 -1.16 -2.21
N VAL A 144 -12.21 -2.19 -2.05
CA VAL A 144 -11.04 -2.15 -1.16
C VAL A 144 -9.66 -2.02 -1.87
N ASN A 145 -9.56 -1.27 -2.98
CA ASN A 145 -8.31 -0.99 -3.72
C ASN A 145 -7.86 -2.12 -4.70
N PRO A 146 -8.35 -2.10 -5.96
CA PRO A 146 -8.28 -3.23 -6.90
C PRO A 146 -6.88 -3.57 -7.47
N ASN A 147 -5.91 -2.67 -7.40
CA ASN A 147 -4.61 -2.85 -8.07
C ASN A 147 -3.58 -3.66 -7.27
N VAL A 148 -3.64 -3.60 -5.93
CA VAL A 148 -2.67 -4.30 -5.07
C VAL A 148 -3.13 -5.72 -4.73
N LEU A 149 -4.44 -5.91 -4.66
CA LEU A 149 -5.06 -7.19 -4.30
C LEU A 149 -5.05 -8.22 -5.43
N SER A 150 -5.14 -7.79 -6.70
CA SER A 150 -4.98 -8.69 -7.86
C SER A 150 -3.60 -9.37 -7.89
N GLU A 151 -2.56 -8.68 -7.41
CA GLU A 151 -1.22 -9.27 -7.25
C GLU A 151 -1.13 -10.25 -6.08
N ILE A 152 -1.85 -10.02 -4.98
CA ILE A 152 -1.88 -10.90 -3.79
C ILE A 152 -2.70 -12.18 -4.06
N LEU A 153 -3.74 -12.09 -4.88
CA LEU A 153 -4.57 -13.25 -5.21
C LEU A 153 -3.97 -14.18 -6.27
N GLY A 154 -2.98 -13.73 -7.05
CA GLY A 154 -2.29 -14.54 -8.06
C GLY A 154 -3.20 -15.20 -9.12
N THR A 155 -4.48 -14.80 -9.19
CA THR A 155 -5.51 -15.37 -10.06
C THR A 155 -6.51 -14.30 -10.50
N SER A 156 -6.96 -14.41 -11.74
CA SER A 156 -7.94 -13.53 -12.38
C SER A 156 -9.35 -14.15 -12.42
N HIS A 157 -9.66 -15.07 -11.49
CA HIS A 157 -10.92 -15.81 -11.49
C HIS A 157 -11.72 -15.51 -10.22
N HIS A 158 -12.92 -14.99 -10.44
CA HIS A 158 -13.65 -14.07 -9.55
C HIS A 158 -14.86 -14.71 -8.85
N GLU A 159 -14.96 -16.04 -8.79
CA GLU A 159 -16.17 -16.71 -8.30
C GLU A 159 -16.15 -16.98 -6.78
N SER A 160 -14.98 -17.10 -6.15
CA SER A 160 -14.83 -17.20 -4.69
C SER A 160 -13.39 -16.94 -4.25
N ILE A 161 -13.19 -16.24 -3.11
CA ILE A 161 -11.88 -16.03 -2.50
C ILE A 161 -11.70 -17.08 -1.41
N ASP A 162 -10.68 -17.92 -1.53
CA ASP A 162 -10.28 -18.83 -0.45
C ASP A 162 -9.49 -18.07 0.64
N LEU A 163 -10.03 -18.02 1.84
CA LEU A 163 -9.48 -17.23 2.94
C LEU A 163 -8.08 -17.69 3.38
N ASN A 164 -7.78 -18.99 3.30
CA ASN A 164 -6.46 -19.52 3.69
C ASN A 164 -5.40 -19.17 2.65
N SER A 165 -5.72 -19.30 1.36
CA SER A 165 -4.85 -18.90 0.25
C SER A 165 -4.56 -17.40 0.32
N TYR A 166 -5.57 -16.60 0.66
CA TYR A 166 -5.40 -15.17 0.91
C TYR A 166 -4.49 -14.86 2.11
N GLN A 167 -4.66 -15.57 3.23
CA GLN A 167 -3.77 -15.44 4.40
C GLN A 167 -2.33 -15.79 4.03
N ASN A 168 -2.14 -16.90 3.31
CA ASN A 168 -0.84 -17.37 2.87
C ASN A 168 -0.16 -16.37 1.95
N SER A 169 -0.87 -15.84 0.96
CA SER A 169 -0.32 -14.85 0.05
C SER A 169 0.02 -13.53 0.76
N THR A 170 -0.79 -13.13 1.73
CA THR A 170 -0.52 -11.97 2.58
C THR A 170 0.76 -12.15 3.38
N VAL A 171 0.93 -13.29 4.06
CA VAL A 171 2.15 -13.63 4.81
C VAL A 171 3.36 -13.63 3.89
N ILE A 172 3.28 -14.29 2.74
CA ILE A 172 4.39 -14.37 1.77
C ILE A 172 4.75 -12.99 1.24
N LYS A 173 3.75 -12.18 0.89
CA LYS A 173 3.97 -10.81 0.42
C LYS A 173 4.66 -9.95 1.47
N TYR A 174 4.23 -10.06 2.73
CA TYR A 174 4.88 -9.41 3.86
C TYR A 174 6.35 -9.80 3.93
N ILE A 175 6.65 -11.10 3.91
CA ILE A 175 8.01 -11.63 3.96
C ILE A 175 8.86 -11.13 2.79
N GLU A 176 8.34 -11.20 1.56
CA GLU A 176 9.04 -10.70 0.37
C GLU A 176 9.43 -9.23 0.52
N ILE A 177 8.52 -8.40 1.02
CA ILE A 177 8.74 -6.96 1.16
C ILE A 177 9.68 -6.69 2.33
N TYR A 178 9.48 -7.34 3.48
CA TYR A 178 10.35 -7.26 4.65
C TYR A 178 11.80 -7.61 4.27
N ILE A 179 12.01 -8.71 3.54
CA ILE A 179 13.34 -9.14 3.08
C ILE A 179 13.92 -8.16 2.06
N LYS A 180 13.14 -7.77 1.04
CA LYS A 180 13.61 -6.87 -0.02
C LYS A 180 13.99 -5.49 0.52
N SER A 181 13.21 -4.98 1.45
CA SER A 181 13.42 -3.64 2.03
C SER A 181 14.46 -3.64 3.14
N ARG A 182 14.71 -4.78 3.80
CA ARG A 182 15.47 -4.85 5.07
C ARG A 182 14.99 -3.80 6.08
N MET A 183 13.71 -3.47 6.03
CA MET A 183 13.09 -2.46 6.87
C MET A 183 12.11 -3.14 7.80
N ASP A 184 12.23 -2.83 9.08
CA ASP A 184 11.17 -3.12 10.04
C ASP A 184 9.95 -2.29 9.61
N ILE A 185 8.94 -2.97 9.08
CA ILE A 185 7.67 -2.35 8.74
C ILE A 185 6.95 -2.17 10.07
N PHE A 186 7.13 -0.99 10.66
CA PHE A 186 6.61 -0.63 11.98
C PHE A 186 7.31 -1.41 13.12
N THR A 187 6.56 -2.13 13.97
CA THR A 187 7.10 -2.82 15.16
C THR A 187 7.22 -4.34 15.00
N PHE A 188 6.65 -4.91 13.95
CA PHE A 188 6.61 -6.36 13.77
C PHE A 188 7.72 -6.81 12.83
N SER A 189 8.73 -7.48 13.38
CA SER A 189 9.88 -7.96 12.63
C SER A 189 9.87 -9.50 12.66
N PRO A 190 9.30 -10.15 11.63
CA PRO A 190 9.18 -11.60 11.64
C PRO A 190 10.56 -12.25 11.56
N ASN A 191 10.84 -13.17 12.50
CA ASN A 191 12.07 -13.97 12.49
C ASN A 191 11.80 -15.46 12.19
N LYS A 192 10.54 -15.89 12.23
CA LYS A 192 10.13 -17.25 11.92
C LYS A 192 8.83 -17.28 11.11
N ILE A 193 8.64 -18.35 10.35
CA ILE A 193 7.43 -18.69 9.62
C ILE A 193 7.01 -20.08 10.05
N ASN A 194 5.78 -20.21 10.53
CA ASN A 194 5.17 -21.50 10.81
C ASN A 194 4.35 -21.94 9.60
N ILE A 195 4.59 -23.17 9.14
CA ILE A 195 3.82 -23.84 8.11
C ILE A 195 3.03 -24.95 8.78
N LYS A 196 1.70 -24.81 8.78
CA LYS A 196 0.78 -25.89 9.15
C LYS A 196 0.45 -26.67 7.90
N PHE A 197 0.72 -27.96 7.95
CA PHE A 197 0.48 -28.90 6.86
C PHE A 197 -1.01 -29.31 6.83
N PRO A 198 -1.51 -29.75 5.67
CA PRO A 198 -2.94 -29.87 5.39
C PRO A 198 -3.73 -30.85 6.25
N MET A 199 -3.05 -31.66 7.08
CA MET A 199 -3.67 -32.70 7.90
C MET A 199 -2.87 -32.93 9.17
N LYS A 200 -3.53 -33.47 10.21
CA LYS A 200 -2.88 -34.09 11.37
C LYS A 200 -2.69 -35.59 11.10
N LYS A 201 -1.64 -36.19 11.66
CA LYS A 201 -1.43 -37.64 11.59
C LYS A 201 -2.54 -38.34 12.40
N ASN A 202 -3.44 -39.06 11.74
CA ASN A 202 -4.29 -40.05 12.43
C ASN A 202 -3.45 -41.29 12.73
N GLU A 203 -3.96 -42.18 13.58
CA GLU A 203 -3.20 -43.20 14.34
C GLU A 203 -2.08 -43.95 13.59
N ASN A 204 -2.07 -44.08 12.24
CA ASN A 204 -0.90 -44.60 11.54
C ASN A 204 -0.44 -43.93 10.21
N GLU A 205 -1.21 -43.07 9.52
CA GLU A 205 -0.77 -42.48 8.23
C GLU A 205 -1.33 -41.07 7.96
N TRP A 206 -0.65 -40.33 7.06
CA TRP A 206 -1.21 -39.11 6.46
C TRP A 206 -2.25 -39.54 5.42
N ASP A 207 -3.46 -39.00 5.49
CA ASP A 207 -4.55 -39.34 4.57
C ASP A 207 -4.33 -38.63 3.21
N PHE A 208 -3.52 -39.29 2.39
CA PHE A 208 -3.14 -38.82 1.06
C PHE A 208 -4.32 -38.79 0.08
N GLU A 209 -5.37 -39.59 0.30
CA GLU A 209 -6.58 -39.55 -0.52
C GLU A 209 -7.32 -38.23 -0.35
N LYS A 210 -7.44 -37.73 0.89
CA LYS A 210 -8.02 -36.40 1.13
C LYS A 210 -7.19 -35.26 0.53
N ILE A 211 -5.86 -35.39 0.52
CA ILE A 211 -4.99 -34.41 -0.17
C ILE A 211 -5.28 -34.43 -1.68
N LYS A 212 -5.42 -35.62 -2.26
CA LYS A 212 -5.70 -35.80 -3.69
C LYS A 212 -7.08 -35.26 -4.08
N GLU A 213 -8.10 -35.48 -3.25
CA GLU A 213 -9.44 -34.91 -3.40
C GLU A 213 -9.38 -33.38 -3.45
N LYS A 214 -8.75 -32.75 -2.45
CA LYS A 214 -8.59 -31.29 -2.40
C LYS A 214 -7.77 -30.70 -3.54
N ILE A 215 -6.76 -31.42 -4.03
CA ILE A 215 -6.02 -30.99 -5.24
C ILE A 215 -6.93 -31.06 -6.47
N GLY A 216 -7.85 -32.02 -6.51
CA GLY A 216 -8.87 -32.15 -7.55
C GLY A 216 -9.75 -30.91 -7.69
N GLU A 217 -10.04 -30.22 -6.58
CA GLU A 217 -10.84 -28.99 -6.53
C GLU A 217 -10.12 -27.76 -7.10
N ILE A 218 -8.79 -27.79 -7.20
CA ILE A 218 -8.01 -26.66 -7.74
C ILE A 218 -8.22 -26.54 -9.25
N LYS A 219 -8.64 -25.36 -9.71
CA LYS A 219 -8.75 -25.03 -11.14
C LYS A 219 -7.40 -24.57 -11.68
N PHE A 220 -6.93 -25.20 -12.76
CA PHE A 220 -5.76 -24.77 -13.53
C PHE A 220 -6.17 -24.42 -14.98
N LEU A 221 -5.26 -23.82 -15.76
CA LEU A 221 -5.47 -23.66 -17.21
C LEU A 221 -5.60 -25.05 -17.86
N LYS A 222 -6.59 -25.20 -18.74
CA LYS A 222 -7.04 -26.49 -19.30
C LYS A 222 -5.90 -27.35 -19.87
N ASP A 223 -4.92 -26.72 -20.51
CA ASP A 223 -3.82 -27.43 -21.18
C ASP A 223 -2.76 -28.00 -20.21
N GLU A 224 -2.72 -27.53 -18.96
CA GLU A 224 -1.70 -27.94 -17.97
C GLU A 224 -2.26 -28.65 -16.73
N GLU A 225 -3.59 -28.76 -16.62
CA GLU A 225 -4.28 -29.12 -15.39
C GLU A 225 -3.87 -30.49 -14.82
N VAL A 226 -3.90 -31.54 -15.66
CA VAL A 226 -3.54 -32.90 -15.23
C VAL A 226 -2.08 -32.96 -14.76
N LYS A 227 -1.17 -32.33 -15.52
CA LYS A 227 0.26 -32.31 -15.22
C LYS A 227 0.55 -31.56 -13.92
N LYS A 228 -0.09 -30.40 -13.71
CA LYS A 228 0.07 -29.60 -12.49
C LYS A 228 -0.48 -30.29 -11.25
N LYS A 229 -1.70 -30.85 -11.32
CA LYS A 229 -2.29 -31.62 -10.21
C LYS A 229 -1.39 -32.77 -9.77
N HIS A 230 -0.85 -33.52 -10.72
CA HIS A 230 0.06 -34.63 -10.43
C HIS A 230 1.40 -34.17 -9.83
N SER A 231 1.94 -33.05 -10.34
CA SER A 231 3.14 -32.42 -9.79
C SER A 231 2.92 -31.97 -8.35
N TYR A 232 1.82 -31.26 -8.09
CA TYR A 232 1.43 -30.77 -6.76
C TYR A 232 1.35 -31.91 -5.75
N PHE A 233 0.65 -32.99 -6.11
CA PHE A 233 0.51 -34.15 -5.24
C PHE A 233 1.87 -34.77 -4.86
N ARG A 234 2.74 -34.98 -5.86
CA ARG A 234 4.10 -35.51 -5.64
C ARG A 234 4.93 -34.61 -4.74
N THR A 235 4.90 -33.30 -4.98
CA THR A 235 5.67 -32.32 -4.21
C THR A 235 5.16 -32.21 -2.77
N ILE A 236 3.83 -32.20 -2.55
CA ILE A 236 3.24 -32.22 -1.20
C ILE A 236 3.66 -33.48 -0.44
N MET A 237 3.56 -34.65 -1.07
CA MET A 237 3.97 -35.93 -0.48
C MET A 237 5.45 -35.92 -0.08
N LYS A 238 6.33 -35.38 -0.94
CA LYS A 238 7.76 -35.26 -0.66
C LYS A 238 7.98 -34.45 0.63
N TYR A 239 7.41 -33.26 0.74
CA TYR A 239 7.67 -32.37 1.87
C TYR A 239 6.95 -32.79 3.16
N ILE A 240 5.80 -33.46 3.07
CA ILE A 240 5.19 -34.14 4.23
C ILE A 240 6.17 -35.17 4.81
N LYS A 241 6.76 -36.03 3.97
CA LYS A 241 7.72 -37.06 4.42
C LYS A 241 9.04 -36.48 4.91
N GLU A 242 9.49 -35.40 4.29
CA GLU A 242 10.74 -34.72 4.64
C GLU A 242 10.61 -34.05 6.00
N TYR A 243 9.58 -33.23 6.18
CA TYR A 243 9.46 -32.39 7.35
C TYR A 243 8.74 -33.06 8.50
N LEU A 244 7.67 -33.85 8.29
CA LEU A 244 6.76 -34.31 9.36
C LEU A 244 7.08 -35.71 9.92
N LYS A 245 8.37 -36.10 9.96
CA LYS A 245 8.80 -37.42 10.44
C LYS A 245 8.45 -37.69 11.91
N ASP A 246 8.40 -36.65 12.74
CA ASP A 246 8.04 -36.73 14.16
C ASP A 246 6.51 -36.80 14.42
N GLY A 247 5.68 -36.73 13.37
CA GLY A 247 4.22 -36.74 13.46
C GLY A 247 3.57 -35.39 13.79
N ASN A 248 4.33 -34.34 14.09
CA ASN A 248 3.82 -32.99 14.24
C ASN A 248 3.52 -32.39 12.86
N PHE A 249 2.34 -31.81 12.70
CA PHE A 249 1.84 -31.23 11.45
C PHE A 249 2.19 -29.76 11.26
N GLU A 250 2.86 -29.14 12.23
CA GLU A 250 3.34 -27.77 12.14
C GLU A 250 4.88 -27.73 12.13
N ARG A 251 5.44 -26.82 11.34
CA ARG A 251 6.89 -26.61 11.24
C ARG A 251 7.24 -25.14 11.22
N LYS A 252 8.08 -24.74 12.17
CA LYS A 252 8.67 -23.41 12.22
C LYS A 252 9.99 -23.41 11.46
N PHE A 253 10.13 -22.46 10.54
CA PHE A 253 11.33 -22.15 9.79
C PHE A 253 11.78 -20.76 10.19
N THR A 254 13.09 -20.53 10.30
CA THR A 254 13.64 -19.17 10.25
C THR A 254 13.39 -18.56 8.87
N ILE A 255 13.46 -17.23 8.76
CA ILE A 255 13.32 -16.56 7.46
C ILE A 255 14.35 -17.08 6.44
N GLU A 256 15.59 -17.33 6.89
CA GLU A 256 16.65 -17.86 6.03
C GLU A 256 16.38 -19.29 5.54
N GLU A 257 15.82 -20.14 6.40
CA GLU A 257 15.40 -21.49 6.02
C GLU A 257 14.22 -21.46 5.04
N TYR A 258 13.25 -20.59 5.28
CA TYR A 258 12.12 -20.41 4.36
C TYR A 258 12.58 -19.95 2.96
N LEU A 259 13.55 -19.03 2.89
CA LEU A 259 14.09 -18.57 1.62
C LEU A 259 14.77 -19.69 0.83
N LYS A 260 15.38 -20.66 1.51
CA LYS A 260 16.02 -21.84 0.91
C LYS A 260 15.01 -22.90 0.46
N LEU A 261 13.72 -22.77 0.80
CA LEU A 261 12.70 -23.68 0.31
C LEU A 261 12.61 -23.63 -1.23
N PRO A 262 12.45 -24.78 -1.89
CA PRO A 262 12.29 -24.82 -3.34
C PRO A 262 11.07 -24.05 -3.85
N ASP A 263 11.19 -23.44 -5.02
CA ASP A 263 10.15 -22.56 -5.59
C ASP A 263 8.85 -23.31 -5.90
N ASP A 264 8.95 -24.59 -6.29
CA ASP A 264 7.79 -25.46 -6.51
C ASP A 264 6.98 -25.66 -5.21
N PHE A 265 7.67 -25.74 -4.07
CA PHE A 265 7.01 -25.82 -2.77
C PHE A 265 6.35 -24.50 -2.40
N LYS A 266 7.05 -23.37 -2.60
CA LYS A 266 6.48 -22.03 -2.33
C LYS A 266 5.24 -21.76 -3.18
N GLU A 267 5.22 -22.18 -4.45
CA GLU A 267 4.03 -22.10 -5.31
C GLU A 267 2.84 -22.90 -4.72
N ILE A 268 3.10 -24.09 -4.18
CA ILE A 268 2.07 -24.91 -3.54
C ILE A 268 1.57 -24.27 -2.25
N LEU A 269 2.46 -23.72 -1.41
CA LEU A 269 2.06 -23.01 -0.20
C LEU A 269 1.12 -21.83 -0.51
N LEU A 270 1.30 -21.16 -1.66
CA LEU A 270 0.44 -20.09 -2.14
C LEU A 270 -0.90 -20.58 -2.67
N ARG A 271 -0.89 -21.67 -3.45
CA ARG A 271 -2.06 -22.09 -4.23
C ARG A 271 -2.88 -23.22 -3.62
N PHE A 272 -2.39 -23.87 -2.58
CA PHE A 272 -3.09 -24.96 -1.92
C PHE A 272 -3.64 -24.51 -0.55
N PRO A 273 -4.95 -24.17 -0.46
CA PRO A 273 -5.64 -23.64 0.72
C PRO A 273 -5.43 -24.38 2.04
N SER A 274 -5.06 -25.66 1.96
CA SER A 274 -4.94 -26.49 3.15
C SER A 274 -3.63 -26.30 3.89
N PHE A 275 -2.62 -25.69 3.26
CA PHE A 275 -1.50 -25.15 4.02
C PHE A 275 -1.95 -23.86 4.71
N ILE A 276 -1.49 -23.65 5.94
CA ILE A 276 -1.69 -22.39 6.67
C ILE A 276 -0.32 -21.85 7.06
N LEU A 277 -0.03 -20.64 6.62
CA LEU A 277 1.19 -19.91 6.95
C LEU A 277 0.91 -18.90 8.05
N ASP A 278 1.81 -18.80 9.01
CA ASP A 278 1.80 -17.76 10.05
C ASP A 278 3.21 -17.21 10.27
N MET A 279 3.33 -15.92 10.55
CA MET A 279 4.60 -15.27 10.85
C MET A 279 4.75 -15.10 12.34
N PHE A 280 5.97 -15.26 12.84
CA PHE A 280 6.28 -15.08 14.24
C PHE A 280 7.40 -14.07 14.41
N GLN A 281 7.20 -13.14 15.34
CA GLN A 281 8.26 -12.38 15.95
C GLN A 281 8.54 -12.99 17.33
N ASN A 282 9.66 -13.70 17.42
CA ASN A 282 9.98 -14.54 18.58
C ASN A 282 8.91 -15.62 18.80
N ASP A 283 8.04 -15.43 19.81
CA ASP A 283 6.94 -16.33 20.15
C ASP A 283 5.55 -15.71 19.92
N VAL A 284 5.50 -14.46 19.44
CA VAL A 284 4.26 -13.76 19.12
C VAL A 284 3.87 -14.05 17.67
N SER A 285 2.70 -14.65 17.48
CA SER A 285 2.10 -14.91 16.18
C SER A 285 1.55 -13.62 15.58
N PHE A 286 1.68 -13.44 14.26
CA PHE A 286 1.06 -12.35 13.53
C PHE A 286 -0.47 -12.37 13.72
N PHE A 287 -1.10 -13.55 13.72
CA PHE A 287 -2.54 -13.67 13.96
C PHE A 287 -2.96 -13.47 15.42
N SER A 288 -2.02 -13.45 16.37
CA SER A 288 -2.29 -13.09 17.76
C SER A 288 -2.33 -11.59 18.01
N LEU A 289 -1.86 -10.78 17.06
CA LEU A 289 -1.96 -9.32 17.11
C LEU A 289 -3.43 -8.87 17.06
N SER A 290 -3.70 -7.72 17.66
CA SER A 290 -5.00 -7.08 17.58
C SER A 290 -5.38 -6.80 16.12
N HIS A 291 -6.68 -6.64 15.88
CA HIS A 291 -7.17 -6.35 14.53
C HIS A 291 -6.52 -5.09 13.95
N GLY A 292 -6.46 -4.00 14.72
CA GLY A 292 -5.83 -2.74 14.28
C GLY A 292 -4.35 -2.90 13.96
N GLU A 293 -3.59 -3.69 14.73
CA GLU A 293 -2.17 -3.99 14.44
C GLU A 293 -2.00 -4.75 13.14
N ARG A 294 -2.83 -5.77 12.90
CA ARG A 294 -2.73 -6.52 11.65
C ARG A 294 -3.06 -5.63 10.47
N SER A 295 -4.13 -4.86 10.57
CA SER A 295 -4.51 -3.92 9.51
C SER A 295 -3.37 -2.94 9.23
N ILE A 296 -2.82 -2.24 10.24
CA ILE A 296 -1.71 -1.27 10.06
C ILE A 296 -0.48 -1.88 9.39
N LEU A 297 -0.08 -3.07 9.84
CA LEU A 297 1.07 -3.77 9.28
C LEU A 297 0.85 -4.12 7.81
N LEU A 298 -0.31 -4.68 7.47
CA LEU A 298 -0.61 -5.06 6.10
C LEU A 298 -0.66 -3.85 5.17
N SER A 299 -1.36 -2.80 5.55
CA SER A 299 -1.49 -1.62 4.68
C SER A 299 -0.17 -0.91 4.47
N ASN A 300 0.67 -0.85 5.51
CA ASN A 300 2.04 -0.35 5.39
C ASN A 300 2.83 -1.18 4.37
N VAL A 301 2.77 -2.51 4.45
CA VAL A 301 3.40 -3.42 3.49
C VAL A 301 2.91 -3.14 2.06
N LEU A 302 1.61 -2.95 1.88
CA LEU A 302 1.03 -2.64 0.56
C LEU A 302 1.49 -1.29 0.02
N LEU A 303 1.52 -0.28 0.89
CA LEU A 303 2.00 1.05 0.57
C LEU A 303 3.47 1.01 0.15
N TYR A 304 4.32 0.32 0.92
CA TYR A 304 5.74 0.14 0.59
C TYR A 304 5.94 -0.62 -0.71
N ASN A 305 5.20 -1.70 -0.95
CA ASN A 305 5.27 -2.43 -2.22
C ASN A 305 4.94 -1.54 -3.42
N SER A 306 3.89 -0.73 -3.29
CA SER A 306 3.43 0.21 -4.33
C SER A 306 4.50 1.28 -4.60
N VAL A 307 5.10 1.82 -3.52
CA VAL A 307 6.22 2.76 -3.61
C VAL A 307 7.43 2.13 -4.30
N LEU A 308 7.84 0.92 -3.91
CA LEU A 308 9.02 0.26 -4.46
C LEU A 308 8.85 -0.09 -5.94
N LYS A 309 7.68 -0.58 -6.35
CA LYS A 309 7.37 -0.92 -7.74
C LYS A 309 7.21 0.28 -8.67
N ASN A 310 6.92 1.46 -8.13
CA ASN A 310 6.74 2.65 -8.94
C ASN A 310 8.08 3.16 -9.49
N ASN A 311 8.24 3.25 -10.81
CA ASN A 311 9.48 3.72 -11.43
C ASN A 311 9.72 5.25 -11.29
N SER A 312 8.74 5.98 -10.77
CA SER A 312 8.82 7.44 -10.63
C SER A 312 9.70 7.84 -9.46
N GLN A 313 10.59 8.82 -9.68
CA GLN A 313 11.47 9.41 -8.66
C GLN A 313 10.75 10.35 -7.69
N ASN A 314 9.52 10.73 -8.01
CA ASN A 314 8.70 11.59 -7.18
C ASN A 314 7.30 10.98 -7.06
N ILE A 315 6.84 10.78 -5.83
CA ILE A 315 5.61 10.06 -5.54
C ILE A 315 4.76 10.93 -4.62
N LEU A 316 3.53 11.22 -5.05
CA LEU A 316 2.48 11.79 -4.21
C LEU A 316 1.68 10.62 -3.62
N ILE A 317 1.68 10.52 -2.30
CA ILE A 317 0.97 9.52 -1.51
C ILE A 317 -0.19 10.25 -0.85
N PHE A 318 -1.40 9.75 -1.03
CA PHE A 318 -2.54 10.21 -0.24
C PHE A 318 -2.88 9.18 0.81
N LEU A 319 -3.08 9.65 2.03
CA LEU A 319 -3.52 8.85 3.17
C LEU A 319 -4.87 9.40 3.67
N ASP A 320 -5.97 8.74 3.33
CA ASP A 320 -7.30 9.10 3.83
C ASP A 320 -7.59 8.30 5.11
N GLU A 321 -7.96 9.00 6.17
CA GLU A 321 -8.18 8.48 7.54
C GLU A 321 -7.09 7.52 8.09
N PRO A 322 -5.78 7.86 7.99
CA PRO A 322 -4.67 6.96 8.34
C PRO A 322 -4.61 6.46 9.77
N ASP A 323 -5.35 7.10 10.65
CA ASP A 323 -5.43 6.87 12.08
C ASP A 323 -6.68 6.07 12.48
N LEU A 324 -7.60 5.83 11.56
CA LEU A 324 -8.81 5.06 11.81
C LEU A 324 -8.45 3.66 12.32
N SER A 325 -9.16 3.19 13.35
CA SER A 325 -8.96 1.87 14.00
C SER A 325 -7.63 1.67 14.74
N LEU A 326 -6.75 2.69 14.80
CA LEU A 326 -5.51 2.61 15.56
C LEU A 326 -5.72 2.93 17.04
N HIS A 327 -4.98 2.23 17.89
CA HIS A 327 -4.85 2.64 19.29
C HIS A 327 -4.22 4.05 19.37
N PRO A 328 -4.65 4.93 20.30
CA PRO A 328 -4.16 6.32 20.38
C PRO A 328 -2.63 6.45 20.42
N GLU A 329 -1.94 5.51 21.08
CA GLU A 329 -0.48 5.50 21.10
C GLU A 329 0.16 5.25 19.72
N TRP A 330 -0.51 4.54 18.82
CA TRP A 330 -0.03 4.34 17.45
C TRP A 330 -0.40 5.49 16.53
N GLN A 331 -1.56 6.13 16.71
CA GLN A 331 -1.90 7.35 15.97
C GLN A 331 -0.80 8.40 16.13
N LYS A 332 -0.30 8.59 17.35
CA LYS A 332 0.82 9.50 17.65
C LYS A 332 2.14 9.13 16.96
N LYS A 333 2.36 7.84 16.67
CA LYS A 333 3.63 7.33 16.12
C LYS A 333 3.59 7.09 14.62
N TYR A 334 2.40 6.92 14.04
CA TYR A 334 2.23 6.39 12.69
C TYR A 334 2.96 7.22 11.62
N ILE A 335 2.72 8.54 11.59
CA ILE A 335 3.37 9.44 10.63
C ILE A 335 4.89 9.42 10.79
N ASN A 336 5.38 9.40 12.03
CA ASN A 336 6.82 9.32 12.30
C ASN A 336 7.43 7.99 11.80
N GLU A 337 6.72 6.87 11.94
CA GLU A 337 7.18 5.58 11.41
C GLU A 337 7.18 5.57 9.88
N LEU A 338 6.16 6.13 9.21
CA LEU A 338 6.17 6.30 7.76
C LEU A 338 7.36 7.14 7.29
N ILE A 339 7.63 8.26 7.96
CA ILE A 339 8.76 9.14 7.66
C ILE A 339 10.10 8.40 7.80
N LYS A 340 10.30 7.64 8.88
CA LYS A 340 11.52 6.85 9.12
C LYS A 340 11.78 5.82 8.01
N ILE A 341 10.72 5.26 7.44
CA ILE A 341 10.84 4.25 6.39
C ILE A 341 11.06 4.92 5.04
N PHE A 342 10.27 5.93 4.69
CA PHE A 342 10.41 6.64 3.41
C PHE A 342 11.70 7.44 3.29
N SER A 343 12.27 7.92 4.39
CA SER A 343 13.54 8.67 4.37
C SER A 343 14.74 7.82 3.95
N LYS A 344 14.62 6.49 4.07
CA LYS A 344 15.64 5.52 3.65
C LYS A 344 15.47 5.06 2.19
N ILE A 345 14.41 5.48 1.51
CA ILE A 345 14.17 5.15 0.10
C ILE A 345 14.67 6.30 -0.76
N GLU A 346 15.49 6.00 -1.78
CA GLU A 346 16.02 6.98 -2.75
C GLU A 346 14.93 7.46 -3.74
N LYS A 347 13.89 8.08 -3.21
CA LYS A 347 12.79 8.74 -3.93
C LYS A 347 12.33 9.97 -3.15
N ASN A 348 11.63 10.86 -3.81
CA ASN A 348 11.02 12.03 -3.18
C ASN A 348 9.53 11.77 -2.95
N PHE A 349 9.05 12.08 -1.74
CA PHE A 349 7.69 11.82 -1.30
C PHE A 349 6.97 13.11 -0.93
N ILE A 350 5.70 13.16 -1.31
CA ILE A 350 4.73 14.10 -0.76
C ILE A 350 3.64 13.23 -0.14
N LEU A 351 3.39 13.37 1.16
CA LEU A 351 2.33 12.66 1.90
C LEU A 351 1.15 13.59 2.17
#